data_AF-A0A2T5DER9-F1
#
_entry.id   AF-A0A2T5DER9-F1
#
_cell.length_a   1.000
_cell.length_b   1.000
_cell.length_c   1.000
_cell.angle_alpha   90.00
_cell.angle_beta   90.00
_cell.angle_gamma   90.00
#
_symmetry.space_group_name_H-M   'P 1'
#
loop_
_entity.id
_entity.type
_entity.pdbx_description
1 polymer ?
#
loop_
_entity_poly.entity_id
_entity_poly.type
_entity_poly.pdbx_seq_one_letter_code
_entity_poly.pdbx_strand_id
1 'polypeptide(L)'
;MGNKTKQSFWKGWLLLFVVVLGVIGTGSYFYGTQSQPLSEEDVPLVIKGHDLLVEVEEQFVLAKEQPGQVSKDYWEQLVSLLASYRMNRADPENSQEGQQLLNRYYTSLQQLGENAGTISSILENPEQIDRYLREISRAKEHQQAIFFYYRINEEALQLK
;
A
#
# COMPACT_ATOMS: atom_id res chain seq x y z
N MET A 1 -47.46 12.51 -28.61
CA MET A 1 -46.74 12.94 -27.39
C MET A 1 -46.28 11.70 -26.65
N GLY A 2 -44.96 11.51 -26.57
CA GLY A 2 -44.33 10.29 -26.06
C GLY A 2 -44.11 10.30 -24.56
N ASN A 3 -44.22 9.13 -23.94
CA ASN A 3 -43.78 8.88 -22.57
C ASN A 3 -42.84 7.66 -22.58
N LYS A 4 -41.53 7.91 -22.53
CA LYS A 4 -40.49 6.91 -22.28
C LYS A 4 -39.45 7.49 -21.33
N THR A 5 -39.65 7.36 -20.02
CA THR A 5 -38.59 7.56 -19.03
C THR A 5 -39.03 7.01 -17.67
N LYS A 6 -38.96 5.68 -17.48
CA LYS A 6 -39.05 5.09 -16.13
C LYS A 6 -38.30 3.77 -15.95
N GLN A 7 -37.30 3.48 -16.78
CA GLN A 7 -36.50 2.24 -16.69
C GLN A 7 -34.99 2.45 -16.44
N SER A 8 -34.54 3.68 -16.13
CA SER A 8 -33.10 3.96 -15.95
C SER A 8 -32.63 4.09 -14.49
N PHE A 9 -33.52 4.09 -13.50
CA PHE A 9 -33.13 4.35 -12.10
C PHE A 9 -32.81 3.09 -11.28
N TRP A 10 -33.32 1.92 -11.67
CA TRP A 10 -33.11 0.68 -10.89
C TRP A 10 -31.81 -0.08 -11.23
N LYS A 11 -31.23 0.12 -12.41
CA LYS A 11 -29.98 -0.55 -12.81
C LYS A 11 -28.73 0.10 -12.22
N GLY A 12 -28.80 1.40 -11.86
CA GLY A 12 -27.69 2.12 -11.22
C GLY A 12 -27.50 1.75 -9.74
N TRP A 13 -28.60 1.51 -9.01
CA TRP A 13 -28.54 1.13 -7.59
C TRP A 13 -28.07 -0.30 -7.36
N LEU A 14 -28.33 -1.21 -8.30
CA LEU A 14 -27.91 -2.61 -8.19
C LEU A 14 -26.40 -2.79 -8.49
N LEU A 15 -25.83 -1.95 -9.35
CA LEU A 15 -24.39 -1.89 -9.59
C LEU A 15 -23.62 -1.24 -8.43
N LEU A 16 -24.23 -0.27 -7.73
CA LEU A 16 -23.62 0.37 -6.56
C LEU A 16 -23.62 -0.56 -5.33
N PHE A 17 -24.58 -1.49 -5.25
CA PHE A 17 -24.63 -2.49 -4.18
C PHE A 17 -23.58 -3.62 -4.35
N VAL A 18 -23.20 -3.96 -5.59
CA VAL A 18 -22.17 -4.99 -5.87
C VAL A 18 -20.75 -4.47 -5.62
N VAL A 19 -20.48 -3.17 -5.80
CA VAL A 19 -19.16 -2.59 -5.48
C VAL A 19 -18.94 -2.46 -3.97
N VAL A 20 -20.00 -2.24 -3.17
CA VAL A 20 -19.89 -2.16 -1.70
C VAL A 20 -19.75 -3.54 -1.05
N LEU A 21 -20.27 -4.61 -1.67
CA LEU A 21 -20.13 -5.98 -1.15
C LEU A 21 -18.79 -6.66 -1.50
N GLY A 22 -17.96 -6.05 -2.35
CA GLY A 22 -16.64 -6.58 -2.73
C GLY A 22 -15.52 -6.33 -1.71
N VAL A 23 -15.77 -5.58 -0.63
CA VAL A 23 -14.75 -5.22 0.38
C VAL A 23 -14.89 -6.00 1.70
N ILE A 24 -15.90 -6.87 1.84
CA ILE A 24 -16.01 -7.74 3.02
C ILE A 24 -15.20 -9.02 2.79
N GLY A 25 -13.89 -8.84 2.78
CA GLY A 25 -12.88 -9.90 2.85
C GLY A 25 -11.85 -9.62 3.94
N THR A 26 -12.13 -8.71 4.88
CA THR A 26 -11.26 -8.50 6.04
C THR A 26 -11.67 -9.50 7.12
N GLY A 27 -10.90 -10.57 7.27
CA GLY A 27 -10.93 -11.35 8.51
C GLY A 27 -10.62 -10.43 9.67
N SER A 28 -11.66 -9.92 10.34
CA SER A 28 -11.53 -9.17 11.58
C SER A 28 -11.14 -10.15 12.67
N TYR A 29 -9.86 -10.43 12.78
CA TYR A 29 -9.30 -11.08 13.96
C TYR A 29 -9.31 -10.06 15.10
N PHE A 30 -10.47 -9.91 15.75
CA PHE A 30 -10.52 -9.31 17.07
C PHE A 30 -9.96 -10.31 18.07
N TYR A 31 -8.65 -10.21 18.34
CA TYR A 31 -8.03 -10.87 19.49
C TYR A 31 -7.40 -9.83 20.40
N GLY A 32 -7.72 -9.93 21.69
CA GLY A 32 -7.24 -9.00 22.71
C GLY A 32 -5.74 -9.16 22.92
N THR A 33 -4.96 -8.25 22.36
CA THR A 33 -3.54 -8.12 22.65
C THR A 33 -3.34 -6.92 23.59
N GLN A 34 -2.67 -7.17 24.71
CA GLN A 34 -2.08 -6.07 25.48
C GLN A 34 -1.20 -5.28 24.51
N SER A 35 -1.46 -3.99 24.36
CA SER A 35 -0.71 -3.11 23.48
C SER A 35 0.74 -3.10 23.92
N GLN A 36 1.60 -3.78 23.17
CA GLN A 36 3.04 -3.60 23.28
C GLN A 36 3.42 -2.50 22.28
N PRO A 37 4.27 -1.53 22.66
CA PRO A 37 4.78 -0.57 21.69
C PRO A 37 5.56 -1.30 20.59
N LEU A 38 5.57 -0.71 19.40
CA LEU A 38 6.46 -1.16 18.33
C LEU A 38 7.91 -1.04 18.81
N SER A 39 8.75 -2.03 18.53
CA SER A 39 10.16 -2.00 18.94
C SER A 39 10.87 -0.77 18.36
N GLU A 40 11.85 -0.25 19.10
CA GLU A 40 12.62 0.92 18.66
C GLU A 40 13.38 0.65 17.35
N GLU A 41 13.76 -0.61 17.07
CA GLU A 41 14.39 -1.01 15.82
C GLU A 41 13.42 -1.00 14.63
N ASP A 42 12.15 -1.35 14.84
CA ASP A 42 11.16 -1.42 13.74
C ASP A 42 10.46 -0.10 13.47
N VAL A 43 10.38 0.82 14.44
CA VAL A 43 9.83 2.17 14.25
C VAL A 43 10.41 2.87 12.99
N PRO A 44 11.73 3.04 12.85
CA PRO A 44 12.28 3.74 11.68
C PRO A 44 12.06 2.97 10.37
N LEU A 45 11.97 1.64 10.41
CA LEU A 45 11.71 0.81 9.23
C LEU A 45 10.27 0.96 8.75
N VAL A 46 9.31 1.04 9.66
CA VAL A 46 7.90 1.25 9.33
C VAL A 46 7.66 2.66 8.78
N ILE A 47 8.28 3.68 9.40
CA ILE A 47 8.18 5.07 8.93
C ILE A 47 8.80 5.22 7.55
N LYS A 48 10.04 4.76 7.35
CA LYS A 48 10.70 4.84 6.04
C LYS A 48 9.91 4.08 4.97
N GLY A 49 9.30 2.95 5.34
CA GLY A 49 8.48 2.17 4.42
C GLY A 49 7.21 2.90 4.00
N HIS A 50 6.60 3.64 4.93
CA HIS A 50 5.46 4.52 4.66
C HIS A 50 5.83 5.54 3.59
N ASP A 51 6.90 6.27 3.83
CA ASP A 51 7.31 7.39 2.97
C ASP A 51 7.66 6.88 1.57
N LEU A 52 8.38 5.75 1.48
CA LEU A 52 8.68 5.10 0.21
C LEU A 52 7.42 4.66 -0.56
N LEU A 53 6.39 4.14 0.12
CA LEU A 53 5.14 3.76 -0.54
C LEU A 53 4.40 4.98 -1.11
N VAL A 54 4.40 6.10 -0.37
CA VAL A 54 3.81 7.36 -0.82
C VAL A 54 4.58 7.89 -2.03
N GLU A 55 5.90 8.02 -1.93
CA GLU A 55 6.74 8.55 -3.02
C GLU A 55 6.63 7.70 -4.30
N VAL A 56 6.63 6.37 -4.19
CA VAL A 56 6.48 5.47 -5.34
C VAL A 56 5.09 5.58 -5.97
N GLU A 57 4.04 5.69 -5.16
CA GLU A 57 2.68 5.93 -5.66
C GLU A 57 2.59 7.26 -6.42
N GLU A 58 3.16 8.33 -5.86
CA GLU A 58 3.22 9.64 -6.50
C GLU A 58 3.95 9.58 -7.84
N GLN A 59 5.06 8.84 -7.95
CA GLN A 59 5.75 8.67 -9.24
C GLN A 59 4.89 7.92 -10.26
N PHE A 60 4.12 6.90 -9.84
CA PHE A 60 3.20 6.21 -10.72
C PHE A 60 2.03 7.09 -11.20
N VAL A 61 1.48 7.90 -10.30
CA VAL A 61 0.43 8.88 -10.64
C VAL A 61 0.99 9.93 -11.60
N LEU A 62 2.19 10.47 -11.33
CA LEU A 62 2.87 11.41 -12.22
C LEU A 62 3.14 10.79 -13.60
N ALA A 63 3.60 9.54 -13.68
CA ALA A 63 3.83 8.85 -14.95
C ALA A 63 2.53 8.71 -15.77
N LYS A 64 1.39 8.51 -15.09
CA LYS A 64 0.07 8.36 -15.72
C LYS A 64 -0.49 9.69 -16.21
N GLU A 65 -0.34 10.75 -15.42
CA GLU A 65 -0.88 12.08 -15.73
C GLU A 65 0.02 12.87 -16.69
N GLN A 66 1.34 12.72 -16.55
CA GLN A 66 2.36 13.47 -17.27
C GLN A 66 3.49 12.54 -17.74
N PRO A 67 3.25 11.69 -18.76
CA PRO A 67 4.24 10.75 -19.27
C PRO A 67 5.56 11.43 -19.61
N GLY A 68 6.67 10.83 -19.15
CA GLY A 68 8.03 11.35 -19.38
C GLY A 68 8.52 12.39 -18.38
N GLN A 69 7.72 12.81 -17.39
CA GLN A 69 8.15 13.74 -16.34
C GLN A 69 8.77 13.06 -15.10
N VAL A 70 8.63 11.74 -14.98
CA VAL A 70 9.28 11.00 -13.90
C VAL A 70 10.78 10.91 -14.15
N SER A 71 11.57 11.33 -13.16
CA SER A 71 13.02 11.17 -13.17
C SER A 71 13.38 9.69 -13.05
N LYS A 72 14.11 9.16 -14.04
CA LYS A 72 14.56 7.76 -14.06
C LYS A 72 15.49 7.45 -12.88
N ASP A 73 16.44 8.33 -12.60
CA ASP A 73 17.40 8.14 -11.51
C ASP A 73 16.70 8.12 -10.14
N TYR A 74 15.71 9.01 -9.95
CA TYR A 74 14.93 9.04 -8.72
C TYR A 74 14.05 7.80 -8.58
N TRP A 75 13.38 7.39 -9.67
CA TRP A 75 12.63 6.14 -9.70
C TRP A 75 13.48 4.92 -9.32
N GLU A 76 14.66 4.77 -9.94
CA GLU A 76 15.60 3.69 -9.66
C GLU A 76 16.08 3.69 -8.21
N GLN A 77 16.30 4.89 -7.64
CA GLN A 77 16.60 5.05 -6.22
C GLN A 77 15.47 4.52 -5.34
N LEU A 78 14.22 4.91 -5.59
CA LEU A 78 13.06 4.50 -4.78
C LEU A 78 12.86 2.98 -4.81
N VAL A 79 12.87 2.37 -6.00
CA VAL A 79 12.65 0.92 -6.13
C VAL A 79 13.81 0.12 -5.53
N SER A 80 15.04 0.65 -5.59
CA SER A 80 16.20 0.07 -4.91
C SER A 80 16.06 0.11 -3.39
N LEU A 81 15.58 1.23 -2.84
CA LEU A 81 15.30 1.36 -1.41
C LEU A 81 14.20 0.38 -0.96
N LEU A 82 13.14 0.20 -1.74
CA LEU A 82 12.11 -0.80 -1.47
C LEU A 82 12.69 -2.23 -1.52
N ALA A 83 13.46 -2.56 -2.55
CA ALA A 83 14.09 -3.88 -2.70
C ALA A 83 15.04 -4.21 -1.53
N SER A 84 15.67 -3.19 -0.93
CA SER A 84 16.58 -3.35 0.22
C SER A 84 15.89 -3.92 1.47
N TYR A 85 14.55 -3.83 1.57
CA TYR A 85 13.79 -4.44 2.68
C TYR A 85 13.92 -5.96 2.75
N ARG A 86 14.46 -6.62 1.71
CA ARG A 86 14.85 -8.04 1.77
C ARG A 86 15.74 -8.36 3.00
N MET A 87 16.55 -7.39 3.44
CA MET A 87 17.49 -7.57 4.55
C MET A 87 16.85 -7.37 5.92
N ASN A 88 15.62 -6.87 5.97
CA ASN A 88 14.93 -6.57 7.22
C ASN A 88 14.16 -7.78 7.73
N ARG A 89 14.19 -7.96 9.05
CA ARG A 89 13.36 -8.90 9.80
C ARG A 89 12.81 -8.14 10.99
N ALA A 90 11.57 -8.45 11.36
CA ALA A 90 10.97 -7.90 12.56
C ALA A 90 11.83 -8.23 13.79
N ASP A 91 11.97 -7.25 14.67
CA ASP A 91 12.72 -7.36 15.92
C ASP A 91 12.09 -8.44 16.82
N PRO A 92 12.90 -9.35 17.41
CA PRO A 92 12.40 -10.40 18.30
C PRO A 92 11.70 -9.89 19.57
N GLU A 93 11.90 -8.62 19.97
CA GLU A 93 11.21 -7.98 21.10
C GLU A 93 9.72 -7.73 20.83
N ASN A 94 9.32 -7.66 19.56
CA ASN A 94 7.90 -7.64 19.23
C ASN A 94 7.24 -8.97 19.60
N SER A 95 5.94 -8.93 19.88
CA SER A 95 5.16 -10.16 20.00
C SER A 95 5.25 -11.00 18.72
N GLN A 96 5.02 -12.31 18.82
CA GLN A 96 5.02 -13.20 17.66
C GLN A 96 4.06 -12.73 16.55
N GLU A 97 2.90 -12.19 16.93
CA GLU A 97 1.92 -11.64 16.00
C GLU A 97 2.42 -10.34 15.35
N GLY A 98 2.99 -9.43 16.14
CA GLY A 98 3.61 -8.21 15.65
C GLY A 98 4.73 -8.50 14.65
N GLN A 99 5.60 -9.46 14.96
CA GLN A 99 6.64 -9.95 14.06
C GLN A 99 6.06 -10.47 12.74
N GLN A 100 4.93 -11.18 12.76
CA GLN A 100 4.29 -11.65 11.53
C GLN A 100 3.75 -10.50 10.68
N LEU A 101 3.13 -9.49 11.30
CA LEU A 101 2.62 -8.32 10.59
C LEU A 101 3.76 -7.53 9.94
N LEU A 102 4.81 -7.24 10.71
CA LEU A 102 6.01 -6.52 10.24
C LEU A 102 6.71 -7.27 9.10
N ASN A 103 6.94 -8.58 9.25
CA ASN A 103 7.58 -9.36 8.21
C ASN A 103 6.76 -9.42 6.91
N ARG A 104 5.41 -9.48 6.99
CA ARG A 104 4.55 -9.40 5.79
C ARG A 104 4.70 -8.05 5.11
N TYR A 105 4.69 -6.98 5.89
CA TYR A 105 4.88 -5.64 5.36
C TYR A 105 6.26 -5.48 4.69
N TYR A 106 7.35 -5.84 5.35
CA TYR A 106 8.70 -5.76 4.77
C TYR A 106 8.85 -6.61 3.51
N THR A 107 8.25 -7.81 3.49
CA THR A 107 8.20 -8.66 2.30
C THR A 107 7.45 -7.99 1.16
N SER A 108 6.34 -7.29 1.44
CA SER A 108 5.58 -6.57 0.41
C SER A 108 6.36 -5.39 -0.19
N LEU A 109 7.11 -4.64 0.64
CA LEU A 109 7.99 -3.57 0.16
C LEU A 109 9.11 -4.12 -0.71
N GLN A 110 9.76 -5.19 -0.26
CA GLN A 110 10.77 -5.90 -1.05
C GLN A 110 10.20 -6.30 -2.42
N GLN A 111 9.05 -6.96 -2.44
CA GLN A 111 8.44 -7.45 -3.68
C GLN A 111 8.08 -6.31 -4.62
N LEU A 112 7.56 -5.19 -4.09
CA LEU A 112 7.31 -3.99 -4.88
C LEU A 112 8.59 -3.48 -5.53
N GLY A 113 9.68 -3.34 -4.77
CA GLY A 113 10.96 -2.89 -5.31
C GLY A 113 11.56 -3.84 -6.34
N GLU A 114 11.54 -5.14 -6.08
CA GLU A 114 12.07 -6.17 -7.00
C GLU A 114 11.26 -6.27 -8.28
N ASN A 115 9.93 -6.19 -8.18
CA ASN A 115 9.06 -6.25 -9.34
C ASN A 115 9.18 -4.94 -10.13
N ALA A 116 9.31 -3.79 -9.46
CA ALA A 116 9.40 -2.49 -10.10
C ALA A 116 10.78 -2.19 -10.73
N GLY A 117 11.85 -2.85 -10.28
CA GLY A 117 13.21 -2.73 -10.86
C GLY A 117 13.42 -3.61 -12.10
N THR A 118 14.28 -3.31 -13.08
CA THR A 118 15.26 -2.23 -13.33
C THR A 118 14.84 -1.39 -14.55
N ILE A 119 13.57 -1.45 -14.94
CA ILE A 119 13.13 -0.95 -16.23
C ILE A 119 12.14 0.19 -16.00
N SER A 120 12.63 1.43 -16.15
CA SER A 120 11.79 2.63 -16.20
C SER A 120 10.67 2.56 -17.26
N SER A 121 10.72 1.59 -18.18
CA SER A 121 9.63 1.31 -19.12
C SER A 121 8.32 0.89 -18.46
N ILE A 122 8.32 0.43 -17.21
CA ILE A 122 7.08 0.21 -16.45
C ILE A 122 6.28 1.52 -16.33
N LEU A 123 6.96 2.66 -16.20
CA LEU A 123 6.34 3.99 -16.13
C LEU A 123 5.77 4.45 -17.47
N GLU A 124 6.07 3.75 -18.56
CA GLU A 124 5.56 4.04 -19.90
C GLU A 124 4.37 3.14 -20.26
N ASN A 125 4.03 2.15 -19.41
CA ASN A 125 2.96 1.18 -19.66
C ASN A 125 1.79 1.33 -18.65
N PRO A 126 0.66 1.92 -19.06
CA PRO A 126 -0.50 2.14 -18.18
C PRO A 126 -1.05 0.87 -17.49
N GLU A 127 -1.01 -0.28 -18.14
CA GLU A 127 -1.48 -1.54 -17.55
C GLU A 127 -0.56 -2.00 -16.41
N GLN A 128 0.75 -1.78 -16.57
CA GLN A 128 1.73 -2.05 -15.53
C GLN A 128 1.56 -1.07 -14.37
N ILE A 129 1.41 0.22 -14.65
CA ILE A 129 1.14 1.26 -13.63
C ILE A 129 -0.07 0.86 -12.78
N ASP A 130 -1.20 0.53 -13.41
CA ASP A 130 -2.41 0.15 -12.68
C ASP A 130 -2.23 -1.14 -11.87
N ARG A 131 -1.39 -2.09 -12.32
CA ARG A 131 -1.02 -3.26 -11.52
C ARG A 131 -0.24 -2.86 -10.27
N TYR A 132 0.80 -2.03 -10.41
CA TYR A 132 1.60 -1.61 -9.27
C TYR A 132 0.80 -0.79 -8.27
N LEU A 133 -0.08 0.10 -8.71
CA LEU A 133 -0.97 0.84 -7.80
C LEU A 133 -1.83 -0.11 -6.94
N ARG A 134 -2.27 -1.25 -7.49
CA ARG A 134 -2.96 -2.28 -6.69
C ARG A 134 -2.02 -3.00 -5.72
N GLU A 135 -0.78 -3.27 -6.11
CA GLU A 135 0.22 -3.90 -5.23
C GLU A 135 0.61 -2.95 -4.08
N ILE A 136 0.77 -1.66 -4.37
CA ILE A 136 0.99 -0.59 -3.37
C ILE A 136 -0.18 -0.52 -2.40
N SER A 137 -1.42 -0.56 -2.90
CA SER A 137 -2.62 -0.59 -2.04
C SER A 137 -2.58 -1.77 -1.06
N ARG A 138 -2.15 -2.97 -1.50
CA ARG A 138 -2.00 -4.14 -0.62
C ARG A 138 -0.88 -3.96 0.41
N ALA A 139 0.24 -3.36 0.03
CA ALA A 139 1.31 -3.05 0.97
C ALA A 139 0.85 -2.03 2.04
N LYS A 140 0.03 -1.05 1.64
CA LYS A 140 -0.63 -0.11 2.56
C LYS A 140 -1.63 -0.80 3.49
N GLU A 141 -2.35 -1.82 3.03
CA GLU A 141 -3.21 -2.63 3.91
C GLU A 141 -2.39 -3.35 5.00
N HIS A 142 -1.21 -3.89 4.65
CA HIS A 142 -0.30 -4.47 5.64
C HIS A 142 0.23 -3.45 6.65
N GLN A 143 0.55 -2.25 6.18
CA GLN A 143 0.92 -1.13 7.04
C GLN A 143 -0.20 -0.72 7.99
N GLN A 144 -1.43 -0.58 7.49
CA GLN A 144 -2.60 -0.26 8.32
C GLN A 144 -2.84 -1.31 9.40
N ALA A 145 -2.62 -2.58 9.09
CA ALA A 145 -2.69 -3.65 10.09
C ALA A 145 -1.64 -3.46 11.21
N ILE A 146 -0.43 -3.03 10.88
CA ILE A 146 0.61 -2.67 11.86
C ILE A 146 0.16 -1.48 12.70
N PHE A 147 -0.31 -0.41 12.06
CA PHE A 147 -0.76 0.79 12.77
C PHE A 147 -1.92 0.51 13.71
N PHE A 148 -2.88 -0.30 13.28
CA PHE A 148 -3.97 -0.76 14.13
C PHE A 148 -3.47 -1.60 15.31
N TYR A 149 -2.58 -2.57 15.05
CA TYR A 149 -2.04 -3.46 16.08
C TYR A 149 -1.27 -2.70 17.17
N TYR A 150 -0.39 -1.78 16.76
CA TYR A 150 0.46 -1.00 17.65
C TYR A 150 -0.17 0.33 18.11
N ARG A 151 -1.38 0.65 17.64
CA ARG A 151 -2.09 1.92 17.91
C ARG A 151 -1.26 3.15 17.52
N ILE A 152 -0.55 3.07 16.40
CA ILE A 152 0.23 4.17 15.87
C ILE A 152 -0.74 5.21 15.28
N ASN A 153 -0.58 6.47 15.66
CA ASN A 153 -1.31 7.57 15.06
C ASN A 153 -0.68 7.94 13.72
N GLU A 154 -1.38 7.64 12.61
CA GLU A 154 -0.94 7.97 11.25
C GLU A 154 -0.68 9.46 11.05
N GLU A 155 -1.50 10.33 11.67
CA GLU A 155 -1.33 11.78 11.59
C GLU A 155 -0.02 12.26 12.23
N ALA A 156 0.50 11.51 13.21
CA ALA A 156 1.78 11.82 13.83
C ALA A 156 2.98 11.49 12.92
N LEU A 157 2.79 10.64 11.91
CA LEU A 157 3.83 10.27 10.94
C LEU A 157 3.95 11.28 9.80
N GLN A 158 2.87 11.96 9.43
CA GLN A 158 2.84 12.94 8.33
C GLN A 158 3.35 14.34 8.71
N LEU A 159 3.72 14.57 9.98
CA LEU A 159 4.07 15.88 10.54
C LEU A 159 5.57 16.24 10.49
N LYS A 160 6.37 15.67 9.58
CA LYS A 160 7.79 16.01 9.42
C LYS A 160 8.13 16.62 8.08
#